data_AF-A0A7S3E4V5-F1
#
_entry.id   AF-A0A7S3E4V5-F1
#
_cell.length_a   1.000
_cell.length_b   1.000
_cell.length_c   1.000
_cell.angle_alpha   90.00
_cell.angle_beta   90.00
_cell.angle_gamma   90.00
#
_symmetry.space_group_name_H-M   'P 1'
#
loop_
_entity.id
_entity.type
_entity.pdbx_description
1 polymer ?
#
loop_
_entity_poly.entity_id
_entity_poly.type
_entity_poly.pdbx_seq_one_letter_code
_entity_poly.pdbx_strand_id
1 'polypeptide(L)'
;VVFGIYVAAGSAPVWTLGLLCLSKRYHSIFVLRLFNDGVAMFFAFASVLLAQKDRLHLATLALSAAVSVKMNALLMLPGLLLLLVKHRRLAGQLHAAFDFALLQALVALPFLAAFPASYFAKAFEFSRVFVHHWSVNFKFVPETVFVSAGFAKALLAAHLLLLFLFAHLRWCRDHGGVFRLIQKWLVTAATRDVLPLIGVTAEISKGQLVDQAQKVDPQFAADVLFGCNFVGIVCARSLHYQFYCWYFPTVPFLLFSTPAKASASSSSSSPPLSLVLLAAKLSLWAALEWCFNVFPSTSVSSAVLVATHLIITWLYFRSECPHGTTSGDGNATTNRRKKRN
;
A
#
# COMPACT_ATOMS: atom_id res chain seq x y z
N VAL A 1 3.24 -16.60 3.52
CA VAL A 1 3.43 -15.35 2.75
C VAL A 1 3.55 -14.13 3.65
N VAL A 2 2.51 -13.78 4.42
CA VAL A 2 2.51 -12.58 5.29
C VAL A 2 3.72 -12.49 6.23
N PHE A 3 4.06 -13.56 6.95
CA PHE A 3 5.23 -13.55 7.84
C PHE A 3 6.54 -13.28 7.07
N GLY A 4 6.65 -13.81 5.85
CA GLY A 4 7.77 -13.55 4.96
C GLY A 4 7.92 -12.07 4.60
N ILE A 5 6.81 -11.33 4.52
CA ILE A 5 6.84 -9.88 4.25
C ILE A 5 7.47 -9.11 5.41
N TYR A 6 7.08 -9.46 6.65
CA TYR A 6 7.62 -8.84 7.86
C TYR A 6 9.09 -9.17 8.04
N VAL A 7 9.47 -10.44 7.84
CA VAL A 7 10.88 -10.88 7.91
C VAL A 7 11.72 -10.19 6.84
N ALA A 8 11.23 -10.11 5.59
CA ALA A 8 11.96 -9.45 4.51
C ALA A 8 12.13 -7.95 4.74
N ALA A 9 11.14 -7.28 5.35
CA ALA A 9 11.22 -5.85 5.66
C ALA A 9 12.14 -5.54 6.85
N GLY A 10 12.36 -6.49 7.78
CA GLY A 10 13.33 -6.38 8.88
C GLY A 10 13.10 -5.27 9.92
N SER A 11 12.03 -4.48 9.79
CA SER A 11 11.78 -3.27 10.60
C SER A 11 10.74 -3.43 11.69
N ALA A 12 9.86 -4.42 11.56
CA ALA A 12 8.89 -4.73 12.59
C ALA A 12 9.55 -5.56 13.70
N PRO A 13 9.31 -5.27 15.00
CA PRO A 13 9.71 -6.17 16.06
C PRO A 13 9.11 -7.57 15.88
N VAL A 14 9.87 -8.63 16.16
CA VAL A 14 9.45 -10.04 15.93
C VAL A 14 8.13 -10.39 16.64
N TRP A 15 7.88 -9.82 17.82
CA TRP A 15 6.65 -10.06 18.57
C TRP A 15 5.38 -9.60 17.82
N THR A 16 5.49 -8.68 16.85
CA THR A 16 4.36 -8.24 16.01
C THR A 16 3.81 -9.35 15.12
N LEU A 17 4.60 -10.40 14.85
CA LEU A 17 4.13 -11.62 14.18
C LEU A 17 3.04 -12.32 15.01
N GLY A 18 3.12 -12.23 16.34
CA GLY A 18 2.08 -12.71 17.24
C GLY A 18 0.75 -12.02 16.98
N LEU A 19 0.74 -10.70 16.79
CA LEU A 19 -0.49 -9.93 16.52
C LEU A 19 -1.22 -10.42 15.26
N LEU A 20 -0.51 -10.90 14.25
CA LEU A 20 -1.11 -11.46 13.03
C LEU A 20 -1.94 -12.72 13.29
N CYS A 21 -1.67 -13.43 14.39
CA CYS A 21 -2.35 -14.67 14.77
C CYS A 21 -3.47 -14.46 15.79
N LEU A 22 -3.60 -13.27 16.39
CA LEU A 22 -4.54 -13.06 17.51
C LEU A 22 -5.97 -12.68 17.10
N SER A 23 -6.20 -12.33 15.83
CA SER A 23 -7.53 -11.88 15.40
C SER A 23 -8.50 -13.06 15.25
N LYS A 24 -9.47 -13.16 16.16
CA LYS A 24 -10.56 -14.15 16.07
C LYS A 24 -11.30 -14.04 14.74
N ARG A 25 -11.59 -12.81 14.31
CA ARG A 25 -12.38 -12.58 13.11
C ARG A 25 -11.65 -12.94 11.84
N TYR A 26 -10.37 -12.58 11.73
CA TYR A 26 -9.55 -12.93 10.58
C TYR A 26 -9.53 -14.46 10.37
N HIS A 27 -9.32 -15.24 11.44
CA HIS A 27 -9.37 -16.70 11.37
C HIS A 27 -10.76 -17.22 10.98
N SER A 28 -11.82 -16.65 11.56
CA SER A 28 -13.20 -17.04 11.24
C SER A 28 -13.59 -16.83 9.78
N ILE A 29 -13.07 -15.77 9.12
CA ILE A 29 -13.35 -15.50 7.70
C ILE A 29 -12.84 -16.64 6.80
N PHE A 30 -11.67 -17.20 7.10
CA PHE A 30 -11.05 -18.22 6.24
C PHE A 30 -11.45 -19.64 6.61
N VAL A 31 -11.47 -19.97 7.89
CA VAL A 31 -11.65 -21.35 8.36
C VAL A 31 -13.11 -21.81 8.19
N LEU A 32 -14.08 -20.90 8.36
CA LEU A 32 -15.50 -21.29 8.46
C LEU A 32 -16.35 -20.89 7.25
N ARG A 33 -15.88 -19.99 6.37
CA ARG A 33 -16.75 -19.35 5.37
C ARG A 33 -16.25 -19.43 3.92
N LEU A 34 -15.08 -20.02 3.67
CA LEU A 34 -14.53 -20.30 2.33
C LEU A 34 -14.68 -19.14 1.32
N PHE A 35 -14.50 -17.89 1.78
CA PHE A 35 -14.61 -16.73 0.89
C PHE A 35 -13.42 -16.65 -0.07
N ASN A 36 -13.71 -16.19 -1.30
CA ASN A 36 -12.70 -15.92 -2.32
C ASN A 36 -11.67 -14.85 -1.89
N ASP A 37 -12.00 -14.06 -0.87
CA ASP A 37 -11.10 -13.08 -0.26
C ASP A 37 -9.76 -13.68 0.20
N GLY A 38 -9.73 -14.93 0.65
CA GLY A 38 -8.48 -15.58 1.05
C GLY A 38 -7.53 -15.83 -0.11
N VAL A 39 -8.07 -16.29 -1.23
CA VAL A 39 -7.32 -16.50 -2.46
C VAL A 39 -6.85 -15.16 -3.04
N ALA A 40 -7.74 -14.16 -3.09
CA ALA A 40 -7.39 -12.82 -3.54
C ALA A 40 -6.24 -12.22 -2.72
N MET A 41 -6.36 -12.27 -1.39
CA MET A 41 -5.34 -11.71 -0.50
C MET A 41 -4.05 -12.52 -0.46
N PHE A 42 -4.10 -13.84 -0.67
CA PHE A 42 -2.89 -14.64 -0.88
C PHE A 42 -2.06 -14.10 -2.06
N PHE A 43 -2.70 -13.89 -3.22
CA PHE A 43 -2.03 -13.35 -4.40
C PHE A 43 -1.57 -11.90 -4.21
N ALA A 44 -2.38 -11.06 -3.56
CA ALA A 44 -2.01 -9.67 -3.25
C ALA A 44 -0.77 -9.61 -2.33
N PHE A 45 -0.72 -10.41 -1.27
CA PHE A 45 0.45 -10.47 -0.39
C PHE A 45 1.65 -11.19 -1.05
N ALA A 46 1.41 -12.13 -1.95
CA ALA A 46 2.48 -12.73 -2.74
C ALA A 46 3.13 -11.67 -3.66
N SER A 47 2.33 -10.79 -4.25
CA SER A 47 2.82 -9.65 -5.03
C SER A 47 3.76 -8.76 -4.20
N VAL A 48 3.36 -8.41 -2.98
CA VAL A 48 4.21 -7.63 -2.05
C VAL A 48 5.53 -8.36 -1.77
N LEU A 49 5.49 -9.65 -1.41
CA LEU A 49 6.70 -10.42 -1.12
C LEU A 49 7.62 -10.58 -2.34
N LEU A 50 7.06 -10.69 -3.54
CA LEU A 50 7.81 -10.74 -4.80
C LEU A 50 8.44 -9.37 -5.13
N ALA A 51 7.74 -8.27 -4.86
CA ALA A 51 8.29 -6.93 -4.99
C ALA A 51 9.47 -6.71 -4.04
N GLN A 52 9.37 -7.17 -2.79
CA GLN A 52 10.47 -7.14 -1.81
C GLN A 52 11.69 -7.95 -2.25
N LYS A 53 11.50 -8.95 -3.11
CA LYS A 53 12.58 -9.75 -3.70
C LYS A 53 13.10 -9.18 -5.03
N ASP A 54 12.74 -7.94 -5.37
CA ASP A 54 13.06 -7.28 -6.64
C ASP A 54 12.61 -8.10 -7.87
N ARG A 55 11.48 -8.82 -7.76
CA ARG A 55 10.86 -9.58 -8.86
C ARG A 55 9.55 -8.90 -9.32
N LEU A 56 9.66 -7.66 -9.78
CA LEU A 56 8.48 -6.82 -10.07
C LEU A 56 7.57 -7.36 -11.19
N HIS A 57 8.07 -8.09 -12.17
CA HIS A 57 7.23 -8.76 -13.18
C HIS A 57 6.34 -9.83 -12.55
N LEU A 58 6.93 -10.71 -11.72
CA LEU A 58 6.16 -11.72 -10.99
C LEU A 58 5.22 -11.08 -9.98
N ALA A 59 5.62 -9.98 -9.33
CA ALA A 59 4.74 -9.21 -8.47
C ALA A 59 3.54 -8.66 -9.24
N THR A 60 3.75 -8.20 -10.47
CA THR A 60 2.69 -7.69 -11.35
C THR A 60 1.72 -8.80 -11.76
N LEU A 61 2.22 -9.96 -12.16
CA LEU A 61 1.40 -11.14 -12.45
C LEU A 61 0.60 -11.60 -11.22
N ALA A 62 1.24 -11.66 -10.05
CA ALA A 62 0.55 -12.01 -8.81
C ALA A 62 -0.55 -10.99 -8.44
N LEU A 63 -0.31 -9.69 -8.64
CA LEU A 63 -1.34 -8.67 -8.39
C LEU A 63 -2.49 -8.79 -9.41
N SER A 64 -2.18 -9.04 -10.69
CA SER A 64 -3.19 -9.30 -11.71
C SER A 64 -4.05 -10.51 -11.35
N ALA A 65 -3.44 -11.61 -10.91
CA ALA A 65 -4.17 -12.79 -10.43
C ALA A 65 -5.08 -12.45 -9.23
N ALA A 66 -4.62 -11.61 -8.30
CA ALA A 66 -5.46 -11.14 -7.19
C ALA A 66 -6.68 -10.34 -7.69
N VAL A 67 -6.48 -9.44 -8.66
CA VAL A 67 -7.55 -8.64 -9.27
C VAL A 67 -8.58 -9.50 -9.99
N SER A 68 -8.13 -10.56 -10.67
CA SER A 68 -9.02 -11.54 -11.32
C SER A 68 -9.96 -12.24 -10.33
N VAL A 69 -9.53 -12.40 -9.06
CA VAL A 69 -10.38 -12.96 -8.00
C VAL A 69 -11.25 -11.87 -7.37
N LYS A 70 -10.65 -10.71 -7.06
CA LYS A 70 -11.35 -9.60 -6.43
C LYS A 70 -10.68 -8.25 -6.70
N MET A 71 -11.50 -7.30 -7.12
CA MET A 71 -11.08 -5.97 -7.53
C MET A 71 -10.42 -5.13 -6.42
N ASN A 72 -10.63 -5.43 -5.14
CA ASN A 72 -10.01 -4.69 -4.03
C ASN A 72 -8.47 -4.70 -4.09
N ALA A 73 -7.87 -5.70 -4.73
CA ALA A 73 -6.43 -5.76 -4.95
C ALA A 73 -5.91 -4.56 -5.78
N LEU A 74 -6.76 -3.89 -6.58
CA LEU A 74 -6.39 -2.66 -7.29
C LEU A 74 -5.96 -1.52 -6.37
N LEU A 75 -6.33 -1.55 -5.08
CA LEU A 75 -5.87 -0.55 -4.11
C LEU A 75 -4.34 -0.57 -3.93
N MET A 76 -3.65 -1.66 -4.26
CA MET A 76 -2.18 -1.75 -4.25
C MET A 76 -1.54 -1.30 -5.57
N LEU A 77 -2.31 -1.15 -6.65
CA LEU A 77 -1.79 -0.86 -7.99
C LEU A 77 -0.98 0.45 -8.06
N PRO A 78 -1.40 1.57 -7.45
CA PRO A 78 -0.60 2.80 -7.48
C PRO A 78 0.81 2.62 -6.88
N GLY A 79 0.93 1.81 -5.82
CA GLY A 79 2.23 1.50 -5.21
C GLY A 79 3.10 0.64 -6.11
N LEU A 80 2.52 -0.36 -6.79
CA LEU A 80 3.25 -1.20 -7.73
C LEU A 80 3.75 -0.38 -8.94
N LEU A 81 2.92 0.51 -9.47
CA LEU A 81 3.31 1.43 -10.56
C LEU A 81 4.47 2.33 -10.13
N LEU A 82 4.45 2.86 -8.90
CA LEU A 82 5.55 3.65 -8.38
C LEU A 82 6.86 2.85 -8.31
N LEU A 83 6.80 1.59 -7.86
CA LEU A 83 7.96 0.69 -7.85
C LEU A 83 8.50 0.41 -9.26
N LEU A 84 7.62 0.18 -10.23
CA LEU A 84 8.01 -0.03 -11.63
C LEU A 84 8.71 1.21 -12.20
N VAL A 85 8.17 2.42 -11.97
CA VAL A 85 8.77 3.68 -12.39
C VAL A 85 10.16 3.89 -11.77
N LYS A 86 10.32 3.59 -10.48
CA LYS A 86 11.58 3.76 -9.75
C LYS A 86 12.65 2.71 -10.09
N HIS A 87 12.27 1.48 -10.44
CA HIS A 87 13.22 0.34 -10.48
C HIS A 87 13.25 -0.47 -11.80
N ARG A 88 12.47 -0.11 -12.81
CA ARG A 88 12.48 -0.77 -14.13
C ARG A 88 12.57 0.25 -15.24
N ARG A 89 13.30 -0.09 -16.31
CA ARG A 89 13.31 0.69 -17.57
C ARG A 89 11.96 0.67 -18.26
N LEU A 90 11.75 1.56 -19.24
CA LEU A 90 10.49 1.65 -19.97
C LEU A 90 10.05 0.31 -20.55
N ALA A 91 10.98 -0.45 -21.16
CA ALA A 91 10.69 -1.78 -21.70
C ALA A 91 10.15 -2.75 -20.63
N GLY A 92 10.74 -2.75 -19.43
CA GLY A 92 10.26 -3.57 -18.32
C GLY A 92 8.91 -3.10 -17.77
N GLN A 93 8.66 -1.79 -17.75
CA GLN A 93 7.35 -1.23 -17.36
C GLN A 93 6.26 -1.65 -18.34
N LEU A 94 6.52 -1.54 -19.64
CA LEU A 94 5.59 -1.93 -20.70
C LEU A 94 5.33 -3.44 -20.70
N HIS A 95 6.38 -4.25 -20.52
CA HIS A 95 6.24 -5.70 -20.42
C HIS A 95 5.41 -6.10 -19.18
N ALA A 96 5.63 -5.47 -18.03
CA ALA A 96 4.80 -5.71 -16.84
C ALA A 96 3.32 -5.30 -17.07
N ALA A 97 3.07 -4.17 -17.74
CA ALA A 97 1.71 -3.74 -18.08
C ALA A 97 1.03 -4.71 -19.07
N PHE A 98 1.79 -5.20 -20.05
CA PHE A 98 1.34 -6.21 -20.99
C PHE A 98 1.01 -7.53 -20.27
N ASP A 99 1.90 -8.03 -19.41
CA ASP A 99 1.68 -9.23 -18.60
C ASP A 99 0.41 -9.11 -17.73
N PHE A 100 0.21 -7.94 -17.11
CA PHE A 100 -0.98 -7.66 -16.30
C PHE A 100 -2.25 -7.79 -17.14
N ALA A 101 -2.30 -7.13 -18.29
CA ALA A 101 -3.45 -7.10 -19.18
C ALA A 101 -3.70 -8.45 -19.88
N LEU A 102 -2.64 -9.15 -20.28
CA LEU A 102 -2.71 -10.46 -20.89
C LEU A 102 -3.36 -11.46 -19.94
N LEU A 103 -2.94 -11.49 -18.66
CA LEU A 103 -3.57 -12.38 -17.69
C LEU A 103 -5.05 -12.08 -17.49
N GLN A 104 -5.44 -10.79 -17.43
CA GLN A 104 -6.86 -10.41 -17.37
C GLN A 104 -7.63 -10.90 -18.60
N ALA A 105 -7.08 -10.75 -19.80
CA ALA A 105 -7.70 -11.19 -21.04
C ALA A 105 -7.86 -12.72 -21.10
N LEU A 106 -6.82 -13.47 -20.68
CA LEU A 106 -6.86 -14.94 -20.64
C LEU A 106 -7.91 -15.46 -19.67
N VAL A 107 -8.00 -14.88 -18.46
CA VAL A 107 -9.04 -15.25 -17.48
C VAL A 107 -10.43 -14.86 -17.97
N ALA A 108 -10.55 -13.73 -18.67
CA ALA A 108 -11.82 -13.25 -19.22
C ALA A 108 -12.30 -14.04 -20.45
N LEU A 109 -11.39 -14.71 -21.18
CA LEU A 109 -11.64 -15.32 -22.49
C LEU A 109 -12.92 -16.17 -22.58
N PRO A 110 -13.20 -17.14 -21.67
CA PRO A 110 -14.42 -17.94 -21.77
C PRO A 110 -15.69 -17.10 -21.62
N PHE A 111 -15.65 -16.02 -20.83
CA PHE A 111 -16.77 -15.11 -20.63
C PHE A 111 -16.93 -14.14 -21.80
N LEU A 112 -15.82 -13.65 -22.36
CA LEU A 112 -15.82 -12.79 -23.54
C LEU A 112 -16.32 -13.52 -24.79
N ALA A 113 -16.01 -14.82 -24.92
CA ALA A 113 -16.46 -15.64 -26.03
C ALA A 113 -17.98 -15.87 -26.01
N ALA A 114 -18.58 -16.04 -24.83
CA ALA A 114 -20.01 -16.34 -24.68
C ALA A 114 -20.88 -15.09 -24.44
N PHE A 115 -20.43 -14.17 -23.59
CA PHE A 115 -21.23 -13.05 -23.07
C PHE A 115 -20.40 -11.76 -22.86
N PRO A 116 -19.84 -11.15 -23.93
CA PRO A 116 -18.92 -10.03 -23.80
C PRO A 116 -19.57 -8.80 -23.12
N ALA A 117 -20.79 -8.44 -23.51
CA ALA A 117 -21.51 -7.31 -22.93
C ALA A 117 -21.78 -7.51 -21.43
N SER A 118 -22.26 -8.69 -21.05
CA SER A 118 -22.53 -9.03 -19.64
C SER A 118 -21.25 -9.07 -18.81
N TYR A 119 -20.15 -9.59 -19.37
CA TYR A 119 -18.85 -9.61 -18.70
C TYR A 119 -18.38 -8.19 -18.39
N PHE A 120 -18.33 -7.30 -19.37
CA PHE A 120 -17.89 -5.92 -19.13
C PHE A 120 -18.83 -5.15 -18.18
N ALA A 121 -20.14 -5.38 -18.26
CA ALA A 121 -21.11 -4.76 -17.36
C ALA A 121 -20.98 -5.23 -15.89
N LYS A 122 -20.54 -6.47 -15.66
CA LYS A 122 -20.54 -7.09 -14.31
C LYS A 122 -19.17 -7.30 -13.69
N ALA A 123 -18.10 -7.35 -14.49
CA ALA A 123 -16.72 -7.46 -13.98
C ALA A 123 -16.34 -6.23 -13.14
N PHE A 124 -16.84 -5.04 -13.53
CA PHE A 124 -16.61 -3.77 -12.84
C PHE A 124 -17.93 -3.02 -12.62
N GLU A 125 -18.77 -3.50 -11.71
CA GLU A 125 -20.10 -2.91 -11.45
C GLU A 125 -20.00 -1.69 -10.50
N PHE A 126 -19.66 -0.52 -11.04
CA PHE A 126 -19.53 0.73 -10.27
C PHE A 126 -20.87 1.30 -9.76
N SER A 127 -21.99 0.88 -10.34
CA SER A 127 -23.33 1.28 -9.88
C SER A 127 -23.75 0.57 -8.59
N ARG A 128 -23.07 -0.52 -8.21
CA ARG A 128 -23.44 -1.31 -7.03
C ARG A 128 -23.27 -0.49 -5.76
N VAL A 129 -24.33 -0.45 -4.96
CA VAL A 129 -24.34 0.15 -3.63
C VAL A 129 -24.57 -0.93 -2.59
N PHE A 130 -23.64 -1.07 -1.65
CA PHE A 130 -23.82 -1.97 -0.51
C PHE A 130 -24.88 -1.40 0.44
N VAL A 131 -25.73 -2.27 0.97
CA VAL A 131 -26.78 -1.90 1.92
C VAL A 131 -26.12 -1.37 3.20
N HIS A 132 -26.55 -0.19 3.66
CA HIS A 132 -25.97 0.46 4.83
C HIS A 132 -26.03 -0.42 6.08
N HIS A 133 -27.07 -1.27 6.19
CA HIS A 133 -27.25 -2.25 7.27
C HIS A 133 -25.99 -3.10 7.54
N TRP A 134 -25.28 -3.54 6.52
CA TRP A 134 -24.14 -4.47 6.66
C TRP A 134 -22.77 -3.79 6.72
N SER A 135 -22.73 -2.45 6.66
CA SER A 135 -21.48 -1.69 6.69
C SER A 135 -20.94 -1.55 8.12
N VAL A 136 -19.67 -1.83 8.34
CA VAL A 136 -19.00 -1.62 9.64
C VAL A 136 -18.62 -0.16 9.83
N ASN A 137 -18.24 0.53 8.75
CA ASN A 137 -17.95 1.96 8.74
C ASN A 137 -19.16 2.81 8.31
N PHE A 138 -19.10 4.10 8.66
CA PHE A 138 -20.13 5.12 8.46
C PHE A 138 -21.54 4.80 8.99
N LYS A 139 -21.68 3.98 10.04
CA LYS A 139 -23.00 3.73 10.68
C LYS A 139 -23.62 4.94 11.35
N PHE A 140 -22.81 5.89 11.77
CA PHE A 140 -23.28 7.18 12.30
C PHE A 140 -23.79 8.13 11.20
N VAL A 141 -23.57 7.81 9.92
CA VAL A 141 -24.06 8.60 8.78
C VAL A 141 -25.45 8.10 8.40
N PRO A 142 -26.45 8.99 8.18
CA PRO A 142 -27.77 8.60 7.70
C PRO A 142 -27.70 7.83 6.38
N GLU A 143 -28.56 6.83 6.21
CA GLU A 143 -28.56 5.96 5.02
C GLU A 143 -28.74 6.76 3.71
N THR A 144 -29.59 7.79 3.72
CA THR A 144 -29.84 8.69 2.58
C THR A 144 -28.56 9.39 2.10
N VAL A 145 -27.68 9.78 3.03
CA VAL A 145 -26.38 10.38 2.72
C VAL A 145 -25.40 9.28 2.27
N PHE A 146 -25.37 8.16 2.97
CA PHE A 146 -24.46 7.04 2.67
C PHE A 146 -24.61 6.51 1.24
N VAL A 147 -25.84 6.34 0.76
CA VAL A 147 -26.11 5.83 -0.60
C VAL A 147 -25.97 6.90 -1.68
N SER A 148 -25.87 8.17 -1.31
CA SER A 148 -25.82 9.29 -2.25
C SER A 148 -24.57 9.27 -3.14
N ALA A 149 -24.74 9.71 -4.39
CA ALA A 149 -23.62 9.88 -5.32
C ALA A 149 -22.63 10.96 -4.86
N GLY A 150 -23.11 11.99 -4.15
CA GLY A 150 -22.27 13.05 -3.59
C GLY A 150 -21.27 12.51 -2.56
N PHE A 151 -21.74 11.67 -1.63
CA PHE A 151 -20.88 11.02 -0.65
C PHE A 151 -19.84 10.10 -1.30
N ALA A 152 -20.24 9.29 -2.28
CA ALA A 152 -19.31 8.43 -3.02
C ALA A 152 -18.22 9.23 -3.77
N LYS A 153 -18.60 10.33 -4.43
CA LYS A 153 -17.64 11.22 -5.12
C LYS A 153 -16.70 11.92 -4.15
N ALA A 154 -17.19 12.36 -2.99
CA ALA A 154 -16.37 12.97 -1.96
C ALA A 154 -15.31 11.99 -1.41
N LEU A 155 -15.69 10.75 -1.15
CA LEU A 155 -14.77 9.69 -0.73
C LEU A 155 -13.73 9.37 -1.81
N LEU A 156 -14.13 9.33 -3.08
CA LEU A 156 -13.19 9.14 -4.20
C LEU A 156 -12.20 10.31 -4.31
N ALA A 157 -12.68 11.56 -4.19
CA ALA A 157 -11.81 12.73 -4.19
C ALA A 157 -10.82 12.70 -3.02
N ALA A 158 -11.27 12.32 -1.82
CA ALA A 158 -10.42 12.14 -0.65
C ALA A 158 -9.37 11.04 -0.87
N HIS A 159 -9.74 9.93 -1.52
CA HIS A 159 -8.82 8.84 -1.87
C HIS A 159 -7.70 9.32 -2.79
N LEU A 160 -8.05 10.00 -3.88
CA LEU A 160 -7.08 10.52 -4.84
C LEU A 160 -6.19 11.60 -4.21
N LEU A 161 -6.75 12.48 -3.37
CA LEU A 161 -5.98 13.49 -2.66
C LEU A 161 -4.99 12.85 -1.68
N LEU A 162 -5.42 11.87 -0.88
CA LEU A 162 -4.52 11.17 0.04
C LEU A 162 -3.41 10.43 -0.71
N LEU A 163 -3.73 9.70 -1.78
CA LEU A 163 -2.70 9.06 -2.61
C LEU A 163 -1.70 10.08 -3.17
N PHE A 164 -2.18 11.22 -3.65
CA PHE A 164 -1.31 12.30 -4.13
C PHE A 164 -0.42 12.86 -3.02
N LEU A 165 -0.97 13.15 -1.83
CA LEU A 165 -0.21 13.65 -0.69
C LEU A 165 0.86 12.65 -0.23
N PHE A 166 0.51 11.36 -0.13
CA PHE A 166 1.46 10.31 0.19
C PHE A 166 2.54 10.18 -0.88
N ALA A 167 2.17 10.17 -2.16
CA ALA A 167 3.14 10.11 -3.26
C ALA A 167 4.07 11.33 -3.26
N HIS A 168 3.54 12.54 -3.12
CA HIS A 168 4.29 13.79 -3.23
C HIS A 168 5.15 14.07 -1.99
N LEU A 169 4.61 13.90 -0.79
CA LEU A 169 5.25 14.33 0.46
C LEU A 169 5.99 13.21 1.19
N ARG A 170 5.68 11.94 0.90
CA ARG A 170 6.27 10.78 1.57
C ARG A 170 7.06 9.89 0.62
N TRP A 171 6.42 9.20 -0.32
CA TRP A 171 7.06 8.13 -1.10
C TRP A 171 8.03 8.62 -2.17
N CYS A 172 7.82 9.81 -2.73
CA CYS A 172 8.72 10.43 -3.73
C CYS A 172 9.54 11.58 -3.15
N ARG A 173 9.61 11.74 -1.82
CA ARG A 173 10.29 12.87 -1.17
C ARG A 173 11.78 12.92 -1.52
N ASP A 174 12.42 11.77 -1.66
CA ASP A 174 13.78 11.54 -2.14
C ASP A 174 14.05 12.13 -3.54
N HIS A 175 13.05 12.13 -4.42
CA HIS A 175 13.11 12.77 -5.75
C HIS A 175 12.58 14.21 -5.75
N GLY A 176 12.24 14.76 -4.57
CA GLY A 176 11.60 16.05 -4.42
C GLY A 176 10.11 16.05 -4.79
N GLY A 177 9.43 14.92 -4.71
CA GLY A 177 8.00 14.77 -4.94
C GLY A 177 7.63 14.25 -6.32
N VAL A 178 6.34 13.94 -6.50
CA VAL A 178 5.85 13.17 -7.66
C VAL A 178 6.10 13.87 -9.00
N PHE A 179 5.94 15.19 -9.09
CA PHE A 179 6.16 15.92 -10.35
C PHE A 179 7.61 15.86 -10.82
N ARG A 180 8.56 16.02 -9.89
CA ARG A 180 9.99 15.89 -10.20
C ARG A 180 10.35 14.46 -10.56
N LEU A 181 9.76 13.46 -9.91
CA LEU A 181 9.94 12.07 -10.30
C LEU A 181 9.43 11.81 -11.73
N ILE A 182 8.23 12.28 -12.08
CA ILE A 182 7.66 12.12 -13.44
C ILE A 182 8.56 12.81 -14.47
N GLN A 183 9.03 14.02 -14.20
CA GLN A 183 9.95 14.73 -15.09
C GLN A 183 11.25 13.93 -15.30
N LYS A 184 11.89 13.46 -14.21
CA LYS A 184 13.09 12.63 -14.31
C LYS A 184 12.82 11.32 -15.05
N TRP A 185 11.68 10.69 -14.82
CA TRP A 185 11.27 9.45 -15.49
C TRP A 185 11.09 9.68 -17.00
N LEU A 186 10.41 10.76 -17.41
CA LEU A 186 10.25 11.11 -18.84
C LEU A 186 11.60 11.32 -19.52
N VAL A 187 12.51 12.09 -18.89
CA VAL A 187 13.87 12.30 -19.41
C VAL A 187 14.64 10.98 -19.47
N THR A 188 14.51 10.12 -18.46
CA THR A 188 15.17 8.81 -18.42
C THR A 188 14.66 7.89 -19.52
N ALA A 189 13.35 7.77 -19.69
CA ALA A 189 12.72 6.97 -20.73
C ALA A 189 13.11 7.47 -22.13
N ALA A 190 13.05 8.78 -22.36
CA ALA A 190 13.45 9.38 -23.63
C ALA A 190 14.92 9.08 -23.96
N THR A 191 15.83 9.34 -23.02
CA THR A 191 17.28 9.27 -23.28
C THR A 191 17.89 7.87 -23.22
N ARG A 192 17.36 6.98 -22.38
CA ARG A 192 17.92 5.63 -22.19
C ARG A 192 17.20 4.53 -22.95
N ASP A 193 15.93 4.74 -23.28
CA ASP A 193 15.10 3.71 -23.91
C ASP A 193 14.66 4.09 -25.33
N VAL A 194 14.26 5.34 -25.59
CA VAL A 194 13.69 5.75 -26.89
C VAL A 194 14.75 6.25 -27.88
N LEU A 195 15.53 7.28 -27.53
CA LEU A 195 16.53 7.89 -28.43
C LEU A 195 17.58 6.89 -28.97
N PRO A 196 18.07 5.91 -28.18
CA PRO A 196 18.99 4.91 -28.71
C PRO A 196 18.41 4.05 -29.85
N LEU A 197 17.08 3.90 -29.92
CA LEU A 197 16.42 3.14 -31.00
C LEU A 197 16.51 3.83 -32.37
N ILE A 198 16.68 5.15 -32.38
CA ILE A 198 16.87 5.96 -33.60
C ILE A 198 18.34 6.35 -33.81
N GLY A 199 19.27 5.74 -33.06
CA GLY A 199 20.71 6.02 -33.16
C GLY A 199 21.16 7.34 -32.53
N VAL A 200 20.32 7.98 -31.71
CA VAL A 200 20.64 9.24 -31.03
C VAL A 200 21.05 8.98 -29.59
N THR A 201 22.20 9.53 -29.17
CA THR A 201 22.67 9.46 -27.78
C THR A 201 22.73 10.86 -27.18
N ALA A 202 22.16 11.03 -25.98
CA ALA A 202 22.21 12.28 -25.23
C ALA A 202 22.94 12.07 -23.90
N GLU A 203 23.95 12.89 -23.62
CA GLU A 203 24.63 12.90 -22.32
C GLU A 203 23.85 13.76 -21.32
N ILE A 204 23.19 13.12 -20.37
CA ILE A 204 22.41 13.78 -19.32
C ILE A 204 23.07 13.55 -17.96
N SER A 205 23.13 14.60 -17.14
CA SER A 205 23.64 14.51 -15.78
C SER A 205 22.85 13.51 -14.95
N LYS A 206 23.54 12.63 -14.20
CA LYS A 206 22.92 11.59 -13.37
C LYS A 206 21.82 12.13 -12.45
N GLY A 207 21.96 13.36 -11.95
CA GLY A 207 20.97 13.98 -11.06
C GLY A 207 19.61 14.27 -11.70
N GLN A 208 19.54 14.33 -13.03
CA GLN A 208 18.31 14.55 -13.81
C GLN A 208 17.61 13.24 -14.21
N LEU A 209 18.22 12.09 -13.90
CA LEU A 209 17.69 10.77 -14.25
C LEU A 209 17.16 10.05 -13.02
N VAL A 210 16.31 9.05 -13.24
CA VAL A 210 15.90 8.08 -12.21
C VAL A 210 16.95 6.97 -12.19
N ASP A 211 17.48 6.64 -11.02
CA ASP A 211 18.40 5.53 -10.86
C ASP A 211 17.66 4.19 -10.78
N GLN A 212 17.31 3.66 -11.96
CA GLN A 212 16.61 2.39 -12.09
C GLN A 212 17.52 1.16 -11.97
N ALA A 213 18.82 1.34 -11.70
CA ALA A 213 19.74 0.22 -11.45
C ALA A 213 19.69 -0.24 -9.98
N GLN A 214 19.19 0.60 -9.08
CA GLN A 214 19.08 0.28 -7.66
C GLN A 214 18.00 -0.80 -7.45
N LYS A 215 18.36 -1.85 -6.69
CA LYS A 215 17.41 -2.88 -6.26
C LYS A 215 16.30 -2.27 -5.41
N VAL A 216 15.11 -2.86 -5.48
CA VAL A 216 13.97 -2.50 -4.64
C VAL A 216 14.34 -2.73 -3.18
N ASP A 217 14.17 -1.70 -2.34
CA ASP A 217 14.28 -1.85 -0.88
C ASP A 217 13.06 -2.65 -0.35
N PRO A 218 13.27 -3.79 0.33
CA PRO A 218 12.17 -4.61 0.83
C PRO A 218 11.22 -3.88 1.77
N GLN A 219 11.71 -2.96 2.59
CA GLN A 219 10.86 -2.22 3.51
C GLN A 219 10.01 -1.19 2.76
N PHE A 220 10.61 -0.42 1.84
CA PHE A 220 9.90 0.53 1.00
C PHE A 220 8.83 -0.13 0.12
N ALA A 221 9.09 -1.32 -0.43
CA ALA A 221 8.11 -2.05 -1.23
C ALA A 221 6.85 -2.43 -0.42
N ALA A 222 7.03 -2.94 0.80
CA ALA A 222 5.91 -3.24 1.68
C ALA A 222 5.20 -1.96 2.16
N ASP A 223 5.96 -0.91 2.52
CA ASP A 223 5.44 0.39 2.95
C ASP A 223 4.49 1.00 1.90
N VAL A 224 4.94 1.12 0.64
CA VAL A 224 4.14 1.75 -0.42
C VAL A 224 2.90 0.92 -0.77
N LEU A 225 3.03 -0.40 -0.92
CA LEU A 225 1.92 -1.26 -1.30
C LEU A 225 0.86 -1.35 -0.20
N PHE A 226 1.28 -1.50 1.06
CA PHE A 226 0.36 -1.48 2.20
C PHE A 226 -0.25 -0.11 2.44
N GLY A 227 0.53 0.96 2.25
CA GLY A 227 0.05 2.33 2.35
C GLY A 227 -1.04 2.66 1.33
N CYS A 228 -0.83 2.33 0.05
CA CYS A 228 -1.86 2.50 -1.00
C CYS A 228 -3.13 1.70 -0.68
N ASN A 229 -2.98 0.43 -0.25
CA ASN A 229 -4.12 -0.39 0.16
C ASN A 229 -4.90 0.27 1.30
N PHE A 230 -4.20 0.70 2.36
CA PHE A 230 -4.82 1.28 3.54
C PHE A 230 -5.51 2.62 3.25
N VAL A 231 -4.93 3.49 2.43
CA VAL A 231 -5.58 4.72 1.94
C VAL A 231 -6.89 4.39 1.19
N GLY A 232 -6.91 3.29 0.44
CA GLY A 232 -8.13 2.75 -0.16
C GLY A 232 -9.18 2.34 0.86
N ILE A 233 -8.78 1.61 1.90
CA ILE A 233 -9.68 1.17 2.98
C ILE A 233 -10.29 2.35 3.73
N VAL A 234 -9.50 3.37 4.08
CA VAL A 234 -9.99 4.57 4.79
C VAL A 234 -11.07 5.30 3.99
N CYS A 235 -10.92 5.35 2.67
CA CYS A 235 -11.86 6.01 1.78
C CYS A 235 -12.96 5.09 1.23
N ALA A 236 -13.00 3.81 1.63
CA ALA A 236 -14.01 2.89 1.17
C ALA A 236 -15.38 3.27 1.73
N ARG A 237 -16.37 3.50 0.87
CA ARG A 237 -17.74 3.83 1.30
C ARG A 237 -18.32 2.76 2.24
N SER A 238 -18.13 1.48 1.91
CA SER A 238 -18.63 0.39 2.74
C SER A 238 -17.56 -0.65 3.00
N LEU A 239 -17.39 -1.00 4.27
CA LEU A 239 -16.56 -2.10 4.74
C LEU A 239 -17.49 -3.16 5.31
N HIS A 240 -17.64 -4.27 4.60
CA HIS A 240 -18.28 -5.45 5.15
C HIS A 240 -17.34 -6.16 6.12
N TYR A 241 -17.89 -6.92 7.06
CA TYR A 241 -17.11 -7.68 8.03
C TYR A 241 -16.06 -8.61 7.41
N GLN A 242 -16.33 -9.15 6.22
CA GLN A 242 -15.40 -10.01 5.48
C GLN A 242 -14.19 -9.23 4.92
N PHE A 243 -14.35 -7.94 4.66
CA PHE A 243 -13.31 -7.08 4.08
C PHE A 243 -12.21 -6.74 5.11
N TYR A 244 -12.38 -7.13 6.37
CA TYR A 244 -11.33 -6.99 7.38
C TYR A 244 -10.02 -7.69 6.95
N CYS A 245 -10.14 -8.83 6.27
CA CYS A 245 -8.98 -9.56 5.79
C CYS A 245 -8.19 -8.86 4.68
N TRP A 246 -8.76 -7.83 4.04
CA TRP A 246 -8.07 -7.05 3.00
C TRP A 246 -6.90 -6.24 3.53
N TYR A 247 -6.88 -5.95 4.83
CA TYR A 247 -5.87 -5.05 5.40
C TYR A 247 -5.47 -5.38 6.84
N PHE A 248 -6.18 -6.25 7.56
CA PHE A 248 -5.76 -6.65 8.91
C PHE A 248 -4.26 -7.04 8.98
N PRO A 249 -3.71 -7.87 8.07
CA PRO A 249 -2.29 -8.22 8.10
C PRO A 249 -1.33 -7.05 7.84
N THR A 250 -1.81 -5.94 7.28
CA THR A 250 -1.01 -4.74 7.02
C THR A 250 -0.99 -3.79 8.21
N VAL A 251 -1.96 -3.89 9.13
CA VAL A 251 -2.09 -2.97 10.27
C VAL A 251 -0.88 -3.05 11.22
N PRO A 252 -0.42 -4.22 11.69
CA PRO A 252 0.77 -4.27 12.55
C PRO A 252 2.01 -3.70 11.85
N PHE A 253 2.16 -3.92 10.54
CA PHE A 253 3.24 -3.34 9.75
C PHE A 253 3.18 -1.81 9.76
N LEU A 254 2.03 -1.22 9.41
CA LEU A 254 1.87 0.24 9.37
C LEU A 254 2.04 0.90 10.74
N LEU A 255 1.71 0.19 11.82
CA LEU A 255 1.91 0.68 13.19
C LEU A 255 3.37 0.54 13.67
N PHE A 256 4.03 -0.58 13.40
CA PHE A 256 5.27 -0.96 14.08
C PHE A 256 6.52 -0.97 13.18
N SER A 257 6.39 -1.02 11.86
CA SER A 257 7.52 -1.00 10.91
C SER A 257 7.98 0.40 10.54
N THR A 258 7.23 1.43 10.92
CA THR A 258 7.61 2.81 10.65
C THR A 258 8.11 3.49 11.93
N PRO A 259 9.42 3.75 12.08
CA PRO A 259 9.91 4.48 13.24
C PRO A 259 9.26 5.86 13.26
N ALA A 260 8.69 6.22 14.41
CA ALA A 260 8.27 7.59 14.62
C ALA A 260 9.53 8.47 14.56
N LYS A 261 9.42 9.66 13.97
CA LYS A 261 10.42 10.72 14.15
C LYS A 261 10.47 11.09 15.63
N ALA A 262 11.17 10.31 16.43
CA ALA A 262 11.61 10.74 17.73
C ALA A 262 12.54 11.90 17.44
N SER A 263 12.12 13.11 17.82
CA SER A 263 12.94 14.32 17.72
C SER A 263 14.33 13.98 18.22
N ALA A 264 15.29 13.89 17.31
CA ALA A 264 16.69 13.61 17.59
C ALA A 264 17.34 14.86 18.21
N SER A 265 16.79 15.29 19.34
CA SER A 265 17.22 16.47 20.08
C SER A 265 16.88 16.32 21.57
N SER A 266 17.29 15.21 22.18
CA SER A 266 17.64 15.20 23.60
C SER A 266 18.25 13.86 24.00
N SER A 267 19.56 13.91 24.24
CA SER A 267 20.23 13.07 25.22
C SER A 267 19.54 13.26 26.58
N SER A 268 18.55 12.43 26.92
CA SER A 268 18.11 12.28 28.30
C SER A 268 17.33 10.97 28.49
N SER A 269 17.75 10.21 29.49
CA SER A 269 17.18 8.97 30.01
C SER A 269 15.71 9.14 30.42
N SER A 270 14.80 9.09 29.46
CA SER A 270 13.35 9.11 29.72
C SER A 270 12.67 7.92 29.02
N PRO A 271 12.38 6.84 29.77
CA PRO A 271 11.65 5.67 29.26
C PRO A 271 10.10 5.79 29.09
N PRO A 272 9.35 6.85 29.47
CA PRO A 272 7.88 6.79 29.41
C PRO A 272 7.30 7.01 28.00
N LEU A 273 7.98 7.76 27.12
CA LEU A 273 7.39 8.17 25.83
C LEU A 273 7.35 7.01 24.81
N SER A 274 8.28 6.06 24.91
CA SER A 274 8.32 4.82 24.11
C SER A 274 7.19 3.85 24.51
N LEU A 275 6.98 3.66 25.82
CA LEU A 275 5.97 2.73 26.32
C LEU A 275 4.55 3.25 26.09
N VAL A 276 4.33 4.57 26.24
CA VAL A 276 3.05 5.21 25.90
C VAL A 276 2.73 5.07 24.42
N LEU A 277 3.71 5.27 23.53
CA LEU A 277 3.51 5.10 22.09
C LEU A 277 3.23 3.63 21.73
N LEU A 278 3.93 2.68 22.36
CA LEU A 278 3.67 1.25 22.19
C LEU A 278 2.24 0.90 22.63
N ALA A 279 1.82 1.35 23.82
CA ALA A 279 0.47 1.15 24.33
C ALA A 279 -0.59 1.77 23.42
N ALA A 280 -0.34 2.97 22.87
CA ALA A 280 -1.22 3.62 21.90
C ALA A 280 -1.34 2.83 20.58
N LYS A 281 -0.23 2.30 20.06
CA LYS A 281 -0.26 1.47 18.84
C LYS A 281 -1.01 0.15 19.07
N LEU A 282 -0.80 -0.48 20.23
CA LEU A 282 -1.52 -1.69 20.62
C LEU A 282 -3.01 -1.41 20.84
N SER A 283 -3.37 -0.27 21.42
CA SER A 283 -4.77 0.12 21.60
C SER A 283 -5.47 0.40 20.27
N LEU A 284 -4.78 0.98 19.29
CA LEU A 284 -5.31 1.14 17.92
C LEU A 284 -5.55 -0.23 17.25
N TRP A 285 -4.62 -1.17 17.39
CA TRP A 285 -4.80 -2.53 16.89
C TRP A 285 -5.99 -3.24 17.56
N ALA A 286 -6.10 -3.13 18.89
CA ALA A 286 -7.19 -3.73 19.66
C ALA A 286 -8.55 -3.07 19.36
N ALA A 287 -8.58 -1.74 19.16
CA ALA A 287 -9.78 -1.01 18.78
C ALA A 287 -10.30 -1.46 17.41
N LEU A 288 -9.41 -1.69 16.43
CA LEU A 288 -9.79 -2.28 15.14
C LEU A 288 -10.42 -3.66 15.31
N GLU A 289 -9.78 -4.54 16.08
CA GLU A 289 -10.30 -5.89 16.35
C GLU A 289 -11.68 -5.81 17.03
N TRP A 290 -11.85 -4.93 18.02
CA TRP A 290 -13.13 -4.71 18.68
C TRP A 290 -14.21 -4.21 17.70
N CYS A 291 -13.92 -3.17 16.92
CA CYS A 291 -14.87 -2.59 15.97
C CYS A 291 -15.39 -3.61 14.98
N PHE A 292 -14.50 -4.46 14.45
CA PHE A 292 -14.94 -5.52 13.55
C PHE A 292 -15.67 -6.62 14.28
N ASN A 293 -15.45 -6.89 15.57
CA ASN A 293 -16.15 -7.93 16.33
C ASN A 293 -17.56 -7.54 16.84
N VAL A 294 -17.88 -6.26 16.95
CA VAL A 294 -19.24 -5.78 17.26
C VAL A 294 -20.20 -6.12 16.11
N PHE A 295 -21.26 -6.89 16.40
CA PHE A 295 -22.26 -7.31 15.41
C PHE A 295 -23.69 -7.22 15.97
N PRO A 296 -24.63 -6.52 15.27
CA PRO A 296 -24.40 -5.61 14.15
C PRO A 296 -23.61 -4.35 14.59
N SER A 297 -23.03 -3.63 13.63
CA SER A 297 -22.24 -2.43 13.90
C SER A 297 -23.13 -1.30 14.40
N THR A 298 -22.66 -0.58 15.42
CA THR A 298 -23.32 0.59 16.01
C THR A 298 -22.65 1.89 15.55
N SER A 299 -23.33 3.03 15.71
CA SER A 299 -22.76 4.36 15.44
C SER A 299 -21.45 4.59 16.20
N VAL A 300 -21.36 4.14 17.45
CA VAL A 300 -20.15 4.24 18.28
C VAL A 300 -19.03 3.38 17.71
N SER A 301 -19.27 2.09 17.47
CA SER A 301 -18.24 1.20 16.91
C SER A 301 -17.73 1.68 15.55
N SER A 302 -18.62 2.21 14.72
CA SER A 302 -18.25 2.77 13.43
C SER A 302 -17.48 4.09 13.54
N ALA A 303 -17.80 4.96 14.50
CA ALA A 303 -17.07 6.21 14.71
C ALA A 303 -15.65 5.91 15.23
N VAL A 304 -15.52 4.97 16.16
CA VAL A 304 -14.22 4.48 16.65
C VAL A 304 -13.41 3.86 15.51
N LEU A 305 -14.04 3.08 14.63
CA LEU A 305 -13.36 2.50 13.46
C LEU A 305 -12.77 3.59 12.56
N VAL A 306 -13.59 4.57 12.17
CA VAL A 306 -13.15 5.69 11.31
C VAL A 306 -12.06 6.51 11.99
N ALA A 307 -12.21 6.83 13.28
CA ALA A 307 -11.17 7.54 14.04
C ALA A 307 -9.86 6.76 14.09
N THR A 308 -9.93 5.45 14.32
CA THR A 308 -8.75 4.57 14.35
C THR A 308 -8.04 4.54 13.00
N HIS A 309 -8.79 4.42 11.90
CA HIS A 309 -8.23 4.52 10.54
C HIS A 309 -7.53 5.85 10.31
N LEU A 310 -8.16 6.98 10.67
CA LEU A 310 -7.57 8.31 10.50
C LEU A 310 -6.30 8.51 11.33
N ILE A 311 -6.28 8.02 12.59
CA ILE A 311 -5.10 8.09 13.45
C ILE A 311 -3.96 7.25 12.87
N ILE A 312 -4.23 6.04 12.38
CA ILE A 312 -3.22 5.19 11.72
C ILE A 312 -2.69 5.88 10.47
N THR A 313 -3.58 6.45 9.63
CA THR A 313 -3.15 7.21 8.44
C THR A 313 -2.24 8.37 8.80
N TRP A 314 -2.59 9.14 9.85
CA TRP A 314 -1.78 10.26 10.31
C TRP A 314 -0.41 9.81 10.86
N LEU A 315 -0.39 8.80 11.72
CA LEU A 315 0.85 8.22 12.26
C LEU A 315 1.74 7.70 11.13
N TYR A 316 1.16 6.94 10.21
CA TYR A 316 1.85 6.39 9.04
C TYR A 316 2.42 7.51 8.16
N PHE A 317 1.64 8.56 7.88
CA PHE A 317 2.10 9.72 7.09
C PHE A 317 3.29 10.45 7.74
N ARG A 318 3.26 10.60 9.07
CA ARG A 318 4.30 11.31 9.86
C ARG A 318 5.57 10.50 10.08
N SER A 319 5.48 9.19 9.96
CA SER A 319 6.60 8.28 10.17
C SER A 319 7.73 8.51 9.16
N GLU A 320 8.91 7.96 9.40
CA GLU A 320 9.99 8.06 8.42
C GLU A 320 9.72 7.14 7.23
N CYS A 321 9.97 7.65 6.01
CA CYS A 321 9.88 6.83 4.81
C CYS A 321 11.19 6.04 4.72
N PRO A 322 11.14 4.71 4.55
CA PRO A 322 12.32 3.92 4.25
C PRO A 322 12.85 4.42 2.90
N HIS A 323 13.92 5.20 2.91
CA HIS A 323 14.65 5.55 1.71
C HIS A 323 16.01 4.88 1.83
N GLY A 324 16.37 4.08 0.82
CA GLY A 324 17.74 3.62 0.67
C GLY A 324 18.63 4.86 0.67
N THR A 325 19.62 4.88 1.56
CA THR A 325 20.61 5.95 1.70
C THR A 325 21.05 6.43 0.32
N THR A 326 20.54 7.58 -0.12
CA THR A 326 21.19 8.33 -1.17
C THR A 326 22.51 8.80 -0.59
N SER A 327 23.60 8.17 -1.03
CA SER A 327 24.98 8.55 -0.74
C SER A 327 25.15 10.07 -0.89
N GLY A 328 25.07 10.77 0.24
CA GLY A 328 25.18 12.23 0.33
C GLY A 328 25.80 12.69 1.66
N ASP A 329 25.65 11.92 2.73
CA ASP A 329 26.23 12.24 4.05
C ASP A 329 27.50 11.43 4.40
N GLY A 330 28.14 10.82 3.40
CA GLY A 330 29.38 10.02 3.59
C GLY A 330 30.63 10.82 3.98
N ASN A 331 30.57 12.15 4.05
CA ASN A 331 31.73 13.00 4.38
C ASN A 331 31.80 13.47 5.83
N ALA A 332 30.78 13.24 6.67
CA ALA A 332 30.78 13.72 8.06
C ALA A 332 31.38 12.72 9.07
N THR A 333 31.36 11.42 8.79
CA THR A 333 31.79 10.37 9.74
C THR A 333 33.23 9.90 9.56
N THR A 334 33.82 10.08 8.37
CA THR A 334 35.21 9.63 8.09
C THR A 334 36.27 10.56 8.69
N ASN A 335 35.94 11.83 8.94
CA ASN A 335 36.88 12.80 9.54
C ASN A 335 37.00 12.72 11.07
N ARG A 336 36.10 12.02 11.78
CA ARG A 336 36.24 11.79 13.23
C ARG A 336 37.20 10.65 13.58
N ARG A 337 37.55 9.79 12.63
CA ARG A 337 38.44 8.63 12.86
C ARG A 337 39.91 8.89 12.50
N LYS A 338 40.23 10.02 11.84
CA LYS A 338 41.62 10.43 11.51
C LYS A 338 42.26 11.45 12.47
N LYS A 339 41.53 11.92 13.50
CA LYS A 339 42.07 12.80 14.57
C LYS A 339 42.41 12.08 15.88
N ARG A 340 42.38 10.75 15.87
CA ARG A 340 42.90 9.88 16.93
C ARG A 340 43.79 8.86 16.26
N ASN A 341 45.03 9.26 15.98
CA ASN A 341 46.22 8.44 15.89
C ASN A 341 47.41 9.37 16.04
#